data_AF-A0A851AIQ1-F1
#
_entry.id   AF-A0A851AIQ1-F1
#
_cell.length_a   1.000
_cell.length_b   1.000
_cell.length_c   1.000
_cell.angle_alpha   90.00
_cell.angle_beta   90.00
_cell.angle_gamma   90.00
#
_symmetry.space_group_name_H-M   'P 1'
#
loop_
_entity.id
_entity.type
_entity.pdbx_description
1 polymer ?
#
loop_
_entity_poly.entity_id
_entity_poly.type
_entity_poly.pdbx_seq_one_letter_code
_entity_poly.pdbx_strand_id
1 'polypeptide(L)' 'ADLYERTAQELAQQGLGCECLGGGRLSHRPEQRKIHVYGYSVGFGRADHSVTTEKLKAQYPDYEITWADEGY' A
#
# COMPACT_ATOMS: atom_id res chain seq x y z
N ALA A 1 -3.23 10.69 -7.47
CA ALA A 1 -2.66 9.63 -8.35
C ALA A 1 -1.13 9.67 -8.34
N ASP A 2 -0.56 10.59 -7.56
CA ASP A 2 0.78 11.14 -7.71
C ASP A 2 1.87 10.09 -7.41
N LEU A 3 1.62 9.20 -6.44
CA LEU A 3 2.52 8.08 -6.14
C LEU A 3 2.65 7.11 -7.31
N TYR A 4 1.53 6.74 -7.95
CA TYR A 4 1.55 5.83 -9.08
C TYR A 4 2.23 6.46 -10.28
N GLU A 5 1.91 7.72 -10.61
CA GLU A 5 2.52 8.44 -11.74
C GLU A 5 4.04 8.54 -11.60
N ARG A 6 4.52 8.93 -10.41
CA ARG A 6 5.96 8.99 -10.13
C ARG A 6 6.62 7.63 -10.29
N THR A 7 6.06 6.58 -9.66
CA THR A 7 6.63 5.22 -9.75
C THR A 7 6.57 4.65 -11.17
N ALA A 8 5.51 4.93 -11.92
CA ALA A 8 5.40 4.53 -13.32
C ALA A 8 6.47 5.21 -14.19
N GLN A 9 6.75 6.49 -13.96
CA GLN A 9 7.84 7.20 -14.64
C GLN A 9 9.22 6.62 -14.30
N GLU A 10 9.48 6.32 -13.03
CA GLU A 10 10.73 5.69 -12.57
C GLU A 10 10.95 4.29 -13.18
N LEU A 11 9.88 3.50 -13.31
CA LEU A 11 9.92 2.18 -13.93
C LEU A 11 10.08 2.26 -15.47
N ALA A 12 9.43 3.24 -16.10
CA ALA A 12 9.56 3.45 -17.55
C ALA A 12 10.99 3.81 -17.96
N GLN A 13 11.73 4.55 -17.13
CA GLN A 13 13.16 4.83 -17.35
C GLN A 13 14.02 3.55 -17.37
N GLN A 14 13.53 2.47 -16.76
CA GLN A 14 14.16 1.16 -16.75
C GLN A 14 13.58 0.22 -17.82
N GLY A 15 12.70 0.72 -18.70
CA GLY A 15 12.04 -0.07 -19.73
C GLY A 15 10.91 -0.97 -19.22
N LEU A 16 10.39 -0.72 -18.01
CA LEU A 16 9.32 -1.49 -17.39
C LEU A 16 7.99 -0.73 -17.44
N GLY A 17 6.90 -1.45 -17.69
CA GLY A 17 5.53 -0.95 -17.52
C GLY A 17 4.94 -1.43 -16.19
N CYS A 18 3.98 -0.68 -15.65
CA CYS A 18 3.23 -1.08 -14.47
C CYS A 18 1.76 -0.64 -14.57
N GLU A 19 0.93 -1.19 -13.68
CA GLU A 19 -0.49 -0.87 -13.55
C GLU A 19 -0.84 -0.70 -12.07
N CYS A 20 -1.69 0.28 -11.76
CA CYS A 20 -2.22 0.46 -10.42
C CYS A 20 -3.45 -0.44 -10.21
N LEU A 21 -3.29 -1.51 -9.43
CA LEU A 21 -4.35 -2.48 -9.13
C LEU A 21 -5.38 -1.98 -8.09
N GLY A 22 -5.21 -0.76 -7.58
CA GLY A 22 -6.02 -0.17 -6.53
C GLY A 22 -5.18 0.60 -5.52
N GLY A 23 -5.83 1.19 -4.53
CA GLY A 23 -5.13 1.81 -3.42
C GLY A 23 -5.92 1.80 -2.12
N GLY A 24 -5.39 2.54 -1.14
CA GLY A 24 -5.93 2.64 0.21
C GLY A 24 -5.07 3.59 1.02
N ARG A 25 -5.10 3.42 2.33
CA ARG A 25 -4.41 4.21 3.35
C ARG A 25 -3.62 3.30 4.27
N LEU A 26 -2.62 3.88 4.90
CA LEU A 26 -1.79 3.20 5.88
C LEU A 26 -1.65 4.11 7.11
N SER A 27 -2.09 3.61 8.26
CA SER A 27 -1.85 4.24 9.55
C SER A 27 -0.63 3.58 10.20
N HIS A 28 0.41 4.36 10.47
CA HIS A 28 1.63 3.88 11.10
C HIS A 28 1.78 4.51 12.49
N ARG A 29 1.85 3.65 13.52
CA ARG A 29 2.11 4.03 14.91
C ARG A 29 3.44 3.40 15.34
N PRO A 30 4.58 4.06 15.10
CA PRO A 30 5.91 3.48 15.36
C PRO A 30 6.13 3.16 16.84
N GLU A 31 5.65 4.01 17.75
CA GLU A 31 5.76 3.81 19.21
C GLU A 31 5.09 2.51 19.69
N GLN A 32 4.09 2.03 18.96
CA GLN A 32 3.35 0.80 19.26
C GLN A 32 3.76 -0.35 18.34
N ARG A 33 4.71 -0.12 17.41
CA ARG A 33 5.07 -1.03 16.32
C ARG A 33 3.84 -1.57 15.58
N LYS A 34 2.89 -0.68 15.26
CA LYS A 34 1.65 -1.04 14.56
C LYS A 34 1.55 -0.38 13.21
N ILE A 35 1.16 -1.17 12.21
CA ILE A 35 0.76 -0.67 10.90
C ILE A 35 -0.63 -1.24 10.58
N HIS A 36 -1.55 -0.37 10.17
CA HIS A 36 -2.89 -0.77 9.75
C HIS A 36 -3.16 -0.27 8.33
N VAL A 37 -3.53 -1.17 7.42
CA VAL A 37 -3.84 -0.89 6.01
C VAL A 37 -5.35 -0.92 5.79
N TYR A 38 -5.94 0.12 5.20
CA TYR A 38 -7.40 0.24 5.11
C TYR A 38 -7.90 1.19 4.03
N GLY A 39 -9.21 1.22 3.82
CA GLY A 39 -9.90 2.16 2.93
C GLY A 39 -9.68 1.92 1.44
N TYR A 40 -9.73 2.97 0.62
CA TYR A 40 -9.64 2.82 -0.84
C TYR A 40 -9.08 4.08 -1.52
N SER A 41 -8.62 3.93 -2.76
CA SER A 41 -8.29 5.05 -3.64
C SER A 41 -9.54 5.52 -4.39
N VAL A 42 -9.84 6.82 -4.34
CA VAL A 42 -10.95 7.38 -5.12
C VAL A 42 -10.74 7.20 -6.63
N GLY A 43 -9.50 7.29 -7.11
CA GLY A 43 -9.18 7.18 -8.54
C GLY A 43 -8.93 5.76 -9.04
N PHE A 44 -8.54 4.84 -8.16
CA PHE A 44 -8.11 3.49 -8.54
C PHE A 44 -8.94 2.37 -7.87
N GLY A 45 -9.89 2.72 -7.02
CA GLY A 45 -10.63 1.75 -6.22
C GLY A 45 -9.81 1.17 -5.07
N ARG A 46 -10.35 0.12 -4.46
CA ARG A 46 -9.75 -0.56 -3.32
C ARG A 46 -8.74 -1.61 -3.79
N ALA A 47 -7.54 -1.59 -3.21
CA ALA A 47 -6.54 -2.64 -3.44
C ALA A 47 -6.87 -3.92 -2.64
N ASP A 48 -6.24 -5.03 -3.01
CA ASP A 48 -6.12 -6.17 -2.09
C ASP A 48 -5.12 -5.83 -0.97
N HIS A 49 -5.63 -5.46 0.20
CA HIS A 49 -4.81 -5.09 1.33
C HIS A 49 -4.03 -6.27 1.93
N SER A 50 -4.48 -7.51 1.70
CA SER A 50 -3.77 -8.70 2.18
C SER A 50 -2.35 -8.77 1.59
N VAL A 51 -2.22 -8.55 0.28
CA VAL A 51 -0.94 -8.48 -0.44
C VAL A 51 -0.02 -7.41 0.13
N THR A 52 -0.58 -6.25 0.47
CA THR A 52 0.20 -5.17 1.11
C THR A 52 0.70 -5.60 2.49
N THR A 53 -0.16 -6.21 3.31
CA THR A 53 0.23 -6.66 4.65
C THR A 53 1.25 -7.80 4.63
N GLU A 54 1.21 -8.70 3.65
CA GLU A 54 2.23 -9.75 3.49
C GLU A 54 3.62 -9.15 3.24
N LYS A 55 3.72 -8.19 2.32
CA LYS A 55 4.97 -7.47 2.04
C LYS A 55 5.49 -6.72 3.26
N LEU A 56 4.59 -6.05 3.98
CA LEU A 56 4.94 -5.34 5.21
C LEU A 56 5.41 -6.30 6.31
N LYS A 57 4.77 -7.46 6.47
CA LYS A 57 5.16 -8.46 7.48
C LYS A 57 6.54 -9.04 7.21
N ALA A 58 6.88 -9.24 5.94
CA ALA A 58 8.23 -9.66 5.56
C ALA A 58 9.30 -8.59 5.88
N GLN A 59 8.97 -7.31 5.70
CA GLN A 59 9.90 -6.20 5.92
C GLN A 59 10.02 -5.77 7.40
N TYR A 60 8.93 -5.85 8.15
CA TYR A 60 8.81 -5.44 9.55
C TYR A 60 8.27 -6.60 10.40
N PRO A 61 9.05 -7.66 10.60
CA PRO A 61 8.58 -8.88 11.26
C PRO A 61 8.23 -8.67 12.74
N ASP A 62 8.74 -7.60 13.37
CA ASP A 62 8.48 -7.23 14.76
C ASP A 62 7.29 -6.27 14.92
N TYR A 63 6.61 -5.93 13.83
CA TYR A 63 5.41 -5.09 13.84
C TYR A 63 4.12 -5.91 13.86
N GLU A 64 3.12 -5.41 14.58
CA GLU A 64 1.74 -5.85 14.42
C GLU A 64 1.15 -5.19 13.16
N ILE A 65 0.92 -6.01 12.14
CA ILE A 65 0.42 -5.55 10.84
C ILE A 65 -0.95 -6.16 10.56
N THR A 66 -1.93 -5.28 10.37
CA THR A 66 -3.34 -5.64 10.16
C THR A 66 -3.91 -4.92 8.95
N TRP A 67 -5.04 -5.42 8.42
CA TRP A 67 -5.81 -4.72 7.41
C TRP A 67 -7.31 -4.81 7.65
N ALA A 68 -8.05 -3.85 7.12
CA ALA A 68 -9.50 -3.87 7.04
C ALA A 68 -9.96 -3.34 5.68
N ASP A 69 -11.08 -3.85 5.21
CA ASP A 69 -11.67 -3.50 3.92
C ASP A 69 -12.58 -2.27 3.98
N GLU A 70 -12.77 -1.74 5.19
CA GLU A 70 -13.66 -0.64 5.55
C GLU A 70 -12.87 0.61 5.95
N GLY A 71 -13.57 1.74 6.05
CA GLY A 71 -13.02 3.04 6.48
C GLY A 71 -12.53 3.94 5.33
N TYR A 72 -12.44 5.25 5.61
CA TYR A 72 -11.77 6.24 4.76
C TYR A 72 -10.91 7.12 5.64
#